data_AF-A0A520ITW4-F1
#
_entry.id   AF-A0A520ITW4-F1
#
_cell.length_a   1.000
_cell.length_b   1.000
_cell.length_c   1.000
_cell.angle_alpha   90.00
_cell.angle_beta   90.00
_cell.angle_gamma   90.00
#
_symmetry.space_group_name_H-M   'P 1'
#
loop_
_entity.id
_entity.type
_entity.pdbx_description
1 polymer ?
#
loop_
_entity_poly.entity_id
_entity_poly.type
_entity_poly.pdbx_seq_one_letter_code
_entity_poly.pdbx_strand_id
1 'polypeptide(L)'
;MTLHTYAIWAICFVATFGVITRPFKLPEAVWAVAGAAVLLVFGLMSPGAAWAAVLKGGDVYLFLIGMMLLSEVAREQGLFDWVAEHAVRLAKGSTSRLFALVFGVGIV
;
A
#
# COMPACT_ATOMS: atom_id res chain seq x y z
N MET A 1 24.20 -24.75 -9.32
CA MET A 1 23.08 -23.81 -9.53
C MET A 1 21.83 -24.65 -9.73
N THR A 2 21.21 -25.07 -8.63
CA THR A 2 20.37 -26.27 -8.54
C THR A 2 18.88 -25.94 -8.74
N LEU A 3 18.08 -26.93 -9.13
CA LEU A 3 16.64 -26.87 -9.43
C LEU A 3 15.81 -25.97 -8.49
N HIS A 4 16.17 -25.92 -7.20
CA HIS A 4 15.56 -25.06 -6.18
C HIS A 4 15.57 -23.58 -6.56
N THR A 5 16.67 -23.06 -7.10
CA THR A 5 16.77 -21.66 -7.51
C THR A 5 15.77 -21.35 -8.61
N TYR A 6 15.68 -22.21 -9.64
CA TYR A 6 14.72 -22.03 -10.73
C TYR A 6 13.27 -22.10 -10.24
N ALA A 7 12.95 -22.99 -9.29
CA ALA A 7 11.62 -23.08 -8.68
C ALA A 7 11.26 -21.80 -7.93
N ILE A 8 12.18 -21.23 -7.13
CA ILE A 8 11.96 -19.96 -6.44
C ILE A 8 11.69 -18.84 -7.44
N TRP A 9 12.51 -18.71 -8.49
CA TRP A 9 12.32 -17.70 -9.53
C TRP A 9 10.97 -17.83 -10.23
N ALA A 10 10.55 -19.05 -10.59
CA ALA A 10 9.27 -19.30 -11.21
C ALA A 10 8.10 -18.90 -10.29
N ILE A 11 8.14 -19.29 -9.01
CA ILE A 11 7.11 -18.94 -8.03
C ILE A 11 7.04 -17.43 -7.82
N CYS A 12 8.19 -16.78 -7.62
CA CYS A 12 8.26 -15.32 -7.47
C CYS A 12 7.74 -14.59 -8.71
N PHE A 13 8.08 -15.08 -9.91
CA PHE A 13 7.61 -14.50 -11.17
C PHE A 13 6.09 -14.60 -11.29
N VAL A 14 5.52 -15.78 -11.06
CA VAL A 14 4.06 -15.99 -11.11
C VAL A 14 3.34 -15.14 -10.06
N ALA A 15 3.84 -15.10 -8.82
CA ALA A 15 3.27 -14.28 -7.76
C ALA A 15 3.31 -12.78 -8.11
N THR A 16 4.45 -12.29 -8.59
CA THR A 16 4.61 -10.88 -9.00
C THR A 16 3.72 -10.54 -10.18
N PHE A 17 3.62 -11.44 -11.17
CA PHE A 17 2.71 -11.26 -12.30
C PHE A 17 1.26 -11.19 -11.84
N GLY A 18 0.84 -12.03 -10.89
CA GLY A 18 -0.49 -11.96 -10.27
C GLY A 18 -0.75 -10.64 -9.54
N VAL A 19 0.23 -10.13 -8.78
CA VAL A 19 0.15 -8.82 -8.11
C VAL A 19 -0.04 -7.68 -9.12
N ILE A 20 0.73 -7.67 -10.21
CA ILE A 20 0.70 -6.58 -11.20
C ILE A 20 -0.57 -6.64 -12.07
N THR A 21 -0.92 -7.83 -12.57
CA THR A 21 -2.04 -7.99 -13.50
C THR A 21 -3.40 -8.07 -12.81
N ARG A 22 -3.41 -8.27 -11.48
CA ARG A 22 -4.61 -8.44 -10.63
C ARG A 22 -5.68 -9.30 -11.32
N PRO A 23 -5.34 -10.52 -11.74
CA PRO A 23 -6.29 -11.35 -12.44
C PRO A 23 -7.46 -11.65 -11.47
N PHE A 24 -8.68 -11.65 -12.01
CA PHE A 24 -9.92 -11.88 -11.27
C PHE A 24 -10.28 -10.81 -10.21
N LYS A 25 -9.66 -9.61 -10.25
CA LYS A 25 -9.90 -8.52 -9.28
C LYS A 25 -9.61 -8.92 -7.82
N LEU A 26 -8.79 -9.96 -7.62
CA LEU A 26 -8.35 -10.34 -6.28
C LEU A 26 -7.39 -9.27 -5.72
N PRO A 27 -7.42 -9.02 -4.40
CA PRO A 27 -6.46 -8.14 -3.75
C PRO A 27 -5.03 -8.63 -3.99
N GLU A 28 -4.11 -7.68 -4.16
CA GLU A 28 -2.70 -7.92 -4.41
C GLU A 28 -2.06 -8.78 -3.29
N ALA A 29 -2.51 -8.57 -2.06
CA ALA A 29 -2.08 -9.33 -0.90
C ALA A 29 -2.32 -10.84 -1.06
N VAL A 30 -3.39 -11.26 -1.75
CA VAL A 30 -3.70 -12.68 -1.96
C VAL A 30 -2.60 -13.35 -2.79
N TRP A 31 -2.17 -12.70 -3.88
CA TRP A 31 -1.11 -13.22 -4.75
C TRP A 31 0.25 -13.26 -4.05
N ALA A 32 0.59 -12.21 -3.31
CA ALA A 32 1.83 -12.15 -2.55
C ALA A 32 1.90 -13.23 -1.45
N VAL A 33 0.82 -13.37 -0.67
CA VAL A 33 0.74 -14.36 0.42
C VAL A 33 0.70 -15.79 -0.12
N ALA A 34 -0.04 -16.04 -1.22
CA ALA A 34 -0.06 -17.36 -1.85
C ALA A 34 1.34 -17.77 -2.37
N GLY A 35 2.08 -16.86 -3.00
CA GLY A 35 3.46 -17.11 -3.43
C GLY A 35 4.39 -17.44 -2.25
N ALA A 36 4.31 -16.66 -1.17
CA ALA A 36 5.07 -16.93 0.05
C ALA A 36 4.69 -18.27 0.70
N ALA A 37 3.39 -18.60 0.75
CA ALA A 37 2.90 -19.88 1.28
C ALA A 37 3.43 -21.07 0.48
N VAL A 38 3.44 -20.98 -0.85
CA VAL A 38 4.01 -22.00 -1.73
C VAL A 38 5.50 -22.20 -1.43
N LEU A 39 6.28 -21.11 -1.31
CA LEU A 39 7.70 -21.21 -0.97
C LEU A 39 7.95 -21.92 0.38
N LEU A 40 7.10 -21.67 1.37
CA LEU A 40 7.18 -22.31 2.69
C LEU A 40 6.77 -23.78 2.66
N VAL A 41 5.64 -24.11 2.02
CA VAL A 41 5.10 -25.49 1.95
C VAL A 41 6.07 -26.41 1.21
N PHE A 42 6.71 -25.95 0.15
CA PHE A 42 7.71 -26.72 -0.59
C PHE A 42 9.11 -26.68 0.06
N GLY A 43 9.27 -26.06 1.24
CA GLY A 43 10.55 -25.98 1.95
C GLY A 43 11.64 -25.21 1.18
N LEU A 44 11.26 -24.38 0.21
CA LEU A 44 12.16 -23.55 -0.58
C LEU A 44 12.65 -22.33 0.21
N MET A 45 11.93 -21.98 1.28
CA MET A 45 12.28 -20.94 2.23
C MET A 45 12.06 -21.46 3.66
N SER A 46 12.95 -21.12 4.59
CA SER A 46 12.76 -21.46 5.99
C SER A 46 11.69 -20.56 6.64
N PRO A 47 10.87 -21.08 7.57
CA PRO A 47 9.90 -20.26 8.30
C PRO A 47 10.56 -19.08 9.03
N GLY A 48 11.78 -19.26 9.55
CA GLY A 48 12.54 -18.19 10.20
C GLY A 48 12.92 -17.06 9.24
N ALA A 49 13.31 -17.38 7.99
CA ALA A 49 13.60 -16.38 6.98
C ALA A 49 12.34 -15.60 6.57
N ALA A 50 11.20 -16.30 6.42
CA ALA A 50 9.92 -15.65 6.12
C ALA A 50 9.48 -14.72 7.26
N TRP A 51 9.59 -15.16 8.52
CA TRP A 51 9.25 -14.33 9.66
C TRP A 51 10.15 -13.10 9.78
N ALA A 52 11.46 -13.27 9.60
CA ALA A 52 12.40 -12.15 9.56
C ALA A 52 12.07 -11.15 8.44
N ALA A 53 11.62 -11.62 7.27
CA ALA A 53 11.19 -10.76 6.18
C ALA A 53 9.94 -9.94 6.53
N VAL A 54 8.97 -10.51 7.25
CA VAL A 54 7.80 -9.77 7.76
C VAL A 54 8.23 -8.71 8.77
N LEU A 55 9.08 -9.07 9.73
CA LEU A 55 9.56 -8.13 10.75
C LEU A 55 10.34 -6.96 10.16
N LYS A 56 11.08 -7.18 9.06
CA LYS A 56 11.78 -6.12 8.34
C LYS A 56 10.82 -5.06 7.76
N GLY A 57 9.56 -5.42 7.51
CA GLY A 57 8.51 -4.49 7.08
C GLY A 57 7.94 -3.62 8.21
N GLY A 58 8.29 -3.89 9.48
CA GLY A 58 7.72 -3.24 10.66
C GLY A 58 7.72 -1.71 10.59
N ASP A 59 8.84 -1.10 10.20
CA ASP A 59 8.96 0.36 10.07
C ASP A 59 7.96 0.93 9.06
N VAL A 60 7.77 0.24 7.92
CA VAL A 60 6.81 0.65 6.88
C VAL A 60 5.38 0.47 7.38
N TYR A 61 5.08 -0.63 8.07
CA TYR A 61 3.75 -0.88 8.62
C TYR A 61 3.37 0.20 9.65
N LEU A 62 4.29 0.51 10.57
CA LEU A 62 4.10 1.56 11.56
C LEU A 62 3.97 2.94 10.92
N PHE A 63 4.74 3.23 9.86
CA PHE A 63 4.63 4.47 9.10
C PHE A 63 3.25 4.62 8.45
N LEU A 64 2.78 3.59 7.73
CA LEU A 64 1.46 3.60 7.10
C LEU A 64 0.33 3.75 8.13
N ILE A 65 0.40 3.00 9.23
CA ILE A 65 -0.55 3.10 10.35
C ILE A 65 -0.50 4.52 10.94
N GLY A 66 0.69 5.06 11.18
CA GLY A 66 0.88 6.39 11.72
C GLY A 66 0.27 7.48 10.83
N MET A 67 0.47 7.41 9.52
CA MET A 67 -0.15 8.35 8.58
C MET A 67 -1.68 8.23 8.56
N MET A 68 -2.22 7.01 8.58
CA MET A 68 -3.66 6.78 8.65
C MET A 68 -4.26 7.34 9.94
N LEU A 69 -3.62 7.10 11.08
CA LEU A 69 -4.02 7.64 12.38
C LEU A 69 -3.95 9.16 12.39
N LEU A 70 -2.88 9.76 11.87
CA LEU A 70 -2.74 11.22 11.80
C LEU A 70 -3.85 11.84 10.93
N SER A 71 -4.13 11.24 9.77
CA SER A 71 -5.23 11.65 8.89
C SER A 71 -6.58 11.53 9.59
N GLU A 72 -6.81 10.47 10.35
CA GLU A 72 -8.06 10.25 11.07
C GLU A 72 -8.24 11.24 12.22
N VAL A 73 -7.20 11.52 12.99
CA VAL A 73 -7.22 12.55 14.04
C VAL A 73 -7.47 13.94 13.44
N ALA A 74 -6.82 14.26 12.31
CA ALA A 74 -7.06 15.52 11.60
C ALA A 74 -8.53 15.65 11.14
N ARG A 75 -9.13 14.55 10.69
CA ARG A 75 -10.54 14.47 10.32
C ARG A 75 -11.45 14.67 11.53
N GLU A 76 -11.18 13.99 12.66
CA GLU A 76 -11.98 14.13 13.89
C GLU A 76 -11.91 15.53 14.49
N GLN A 77 -10.76 16.21 14.40
CA GLN A 77 -10.59 17.59 14.87
C GLN A 77 -11.14 18.64 13.89
N GLY A 78 -11.71 18.23 12.76
CA GLY A 78 -12.30 19.13 11.76
C GLY A 78 -11.27 19.94 10.96
N LEU A 79 -9.99 19.55 10.98
CA LEU A 79 -8.94 20.25 10.23
C LEU A 79 -9.25 20.25 8.73
N PHE A 80 -9.63 19.08 8.18
CA PHE A 80 -9.98 18.97 6.76
C PHE A 80 -11.22 19.77 6.39
N ASP A 81 -12.21 19.86 7.29
CA ASP A 81 -13.40 20.68 7.07
C ASP A 81 -13.06 22.18 7.07
N TRP A 82 -12.25 22.63 8.04
CA TRP A 82 -11.77 24.01 8.11
C TRP A 82 -11.01 24.41 6.83
N VAL A 83 -10.16 23.52 6.32
CA VAL A 83 -9.42 23.74 5.07
C VAL A 83 -10.36 23.75 3.86
N ALA A 84 -11.31 22.82 3.79
CA ALA A 84 -12.28 22.73 2.71
C ALA A 84 -13.14 24.01 2.62
N GLU A 85 -13.62 24.51 3.76
CA GLU A 85 -14.36 25.77 3.81
C GLU A 85 -13.53 26.97 3.32
N HIS A 86 -12.26 27.05 3.72
CA HIS A 86 -11.34 28.09 3.24
C HIS A 86 -11.18 28.03 1.71
N ALA A 87 -11.00 26.82 1.15
CA ALA A 87 -10.90 26.62 -0.29
C ALA A 87 -12.20 27.05 -1.01
N VAL A 88 -13.38 26.71 -0.47
CA VAL A 88 -14.67 27.11 -1.05
C VAL A 88 -14.85 28.63 -1.03
N ARG A 89 -14.54 29.30 0.09
CA ARG A 89 -14.60 30.77 0.19
C ARG A 89 -13.67 31.45 -0.81
N LEU A 90 -12.47 30.90 -1.01
CA LEU A 90 -11.47 31.43 -1.95
C LEU A 90 -11.79 31.10 -3.42
N ALA A 91 -12.57 30.06 -3.69
CA ALA A 91 -12.95 29.66 -5.05
C ALA A 91 -13.91 30.66 -5.72
N LYS A 92 -14.69 31.42 -4.93
CA LYS A 92 -15.63 32.45 -5.41
C LYS A 92 -16.58 31.95 -6.52
N GLY A 93 -17.11 30.73 -6.39
CA GLY A 93 -18.04 30.13 -7.34
C GLY A 93 -17.41 29.52 -8.61
N SER A 94 -16.09 29.57 -8.78
CA SER A 94 -15.40 28.97 -9.93
C SER A 94 -14.91 27.55 -9.63
N THR A 95 -15.39 26.58 -10.40
CA THR A 95 -14.99 25.16 -10.29
C THR A 95 -13.49 24.95 -10.51
N SER A 96 -12.89 25.63 -11.50
CA SER A 96 -11.46 25.49 -11.78
C SER A 96 -10.59 26.04 -10.65
N ARG A 97 -11.02 27.14 -10.00
CA ARG A 97 -10.34 27.69 -8.82
C ARG A 97 -10.47 26.77 -7.62
N LEU A 98 -11.66 26.20 -7.39
CA LEU A 98 -11.86 25.23 -6.32
C LEU A 98 -10.93 24.02 -6.49
N PHE A 99 -10.89 23.45 -7.71
CA PHE A 99 -10.01 22.33 -8.03
C PHE A 99 -8.54 22.67 -7.77
N ALA A 100 -8.07 23.82 -8.26
CA ALA A 100 -6.69 24.26 -8.05
C ALA A 100 -6.36 24.47 -6.57
N LEU A 101 -7.28 25.03 -5.77
CA LEU A 101 -7.09 25.27 -4.35
C LEU A 101 -7.07 23.97 -3.54
N VAL A 102 -7.99 23.05 -3.79
CA VAL A 102 -8.01 21.72 -3.13
C VAL A 102 -6.76 20.93 -3.47
N PHE A 103 -6.35 20.93 -4.74
CA PHE A 103 -5.12 20.26 -5.17
C PHE A 103 -3.86 20.92 -4.57
N GLY A 104 -3.81 22.25 -4.52
CA GLY A 104 -2.70 23.00 -3.94
C GLY A 104 -2.55 22.77 -2.45
N VAL A 105 -3.65 22.67 -1.71
CA VAL A 105 -3.64 22.28 -0.29
C VAL A 105 -3.04 20.87 -0.11
N GLY A 106 -3.40 19.92 -0.97
CA GLY A 106 -2.91 18.54 -0.88
C GLY A 106 -1.46 18.33 -1.33
N ILE A 107 -0.79 19.36 -1.86
CA ILE A 107 0.58 19.29 -2.37
C ILE A 107 1.64 19.47 -1.27
N VAL A 108 1.28 20.09 -0.14
CA VAL A 108 2.22 20.51 0.93
C VAL A 108 2.28 19.49 2.06
#